data_AF-A0A1I1THC8-F1
#
_entry.id   AF-A0A1I1THC8-F1
#
_cell.length_a   1.000
_cell.length_b   1.000
_cell.length_c   1.000
_cell.angle_alpha   90.00
_cell.angle_beta   90.00
_cell.angle_gamma   90.00
#
_symmetry.space_group_name_H-M   'P 1'
#
loop_
_entity.id
_entity.type
_entity.pdbx_description
1 polymer ?
#
loop_
_entity_poly.entity_id
_entity_poly.type
_entity_poly.pdbx_seq_one_letter_code
_entity_poly.pdbx_strand_id
1 'polypeptide(L)'
;MGGMPTWLLCHPPLLSAAVLRPLARELTAAGHRVAVPDLRATVEVAQGWWDAYTRGAAAGGPVDVVLGFSGAGVVLPSVAAAVGARRVVWVDAVVPVERGATLPSADLRRAVAGLARDGRIPPWPTWWGPDAMADLVPDPQLRAEISAEAPSLPLDLYDEEVPVPDRWPDADVTYVHLSPAYDRDAEEAARRGWPVVGDGAGLHTDVATDPGQVVALLA
;
A
#
# COMPACT_ATOMS: atom_id res chain seq x y z
N MET A 1 16.45 4.77 -27.35
CA MET A 1 15.95 3.52 -26.74
C MET A 1 15.72 3.81 -25.27
N GLY A 2 14.49 4.18 -24.88
CA GLY A 2 14.17 4.38 -23.46
C GLY A 2 14.26 3.03 -22.75
N GLY A 3 14.97 2.97 -21.62
CA GLY A 3 15.07 1.74 -20.83
C GLY A 3 13.69 1.27 -20.34
N MET A 4 13.54 -0.04 -20.14
CA MET A 4 12.33 -0.63 -19.53
C MET A 4 12.12 -0.03 -18.14
N PRO A 5 10.95 0.58 -17.85
CA PRO A 5 10.68 1.17 -16.54
C PRO A 5 10.83 0.15 -15.40
N THR A 6 11.50 0.54 -14.33
CA THR A 6 11.58 -0.23 -13.09
C THR A 6 10.52 0.22 -12.08
N TRP A 7 9.79 -0.73 -11.52
CA TRP A 7 8.71 -0.51 -10.57
C TRP A 7 9.06 -1.11 -9.21
N LEU A 8 8.71 -0.41 -8.15
CA LEU A 8 8.68 -0.90 -6.78
C LEU A 8 7.24 -0.85 -6.24
N LEU A 9 6.68 -2.00 -5.87
CA LEU A 9 5.34 -2.07 -5.28
C LEU A 9 5.44 -2.30 -3.76
N CYS A 10 4.84 -1.40 -2.99
CA CYS A 10 4.86 -1.36 -1.53
C CYS A 10 3.53 -1.87 -0.96
N HIS A 11 3.55 -3.03 -0.29
CA HIS A 11 2.37 -3.62 0.35
C HIS A 11 2.09 -2.97 1.71
N PRO A 12 0.83 -2.88 2.18
CA PRO A 12 0.56 -2.28 3.48
C PRO A 12 1.15 -3.12 4.64
N PRO A 13 1.43 -2.52 5.80
CA PRO A 13 1.89 -3.23 7.00
C PRO A 13 1.00 -4.41 7.42
N LEU A 14 -0.30 -4.31 7.15
CA LEU A 14 -1.32 -5.33 7.47
C LEU A 14 -1.29 -6.58 6.58
N LEU A 15 -0.51 -6.55 5.50
CA LEU A 15 -0.41 -7.62 4.52
C LEU A 15 1.06 -7.88 4.17
N SER A 16 1.28 -8.69 3.14
CA SER A 16 2.59 -9.00 2.59
C SER A 16 2.64 -8.69 1.10
N ALA A 17 3.79 -8.96 0.48
CA ALA A 17 3.95 -8.97 -0.97
C ALA A 17 2.87 -9.81 -1.70
N ALA A 18 2.28 -10.84 -1.07
CA ALA A 18 1.27 -11.70 -1.68
C ALA A 18 0.10 -10.93 -2.33
N VAL A 19 -0.37 -9.84 -1.70
CA VAL A 19 -1.48 -9.05 -2.24
C VAL A 19 -1.11 -8.30 -3.54
N LEU A 20 0.18 -8.03 -3.76
CA LEU A 20 0.66 -7.31 -4.94
C LEU A 20 1.31 -8.21 -5.99
N ARG A 21 1.52 -9.50 -5.70
CA ARG A 21 2.09 -10.46 -6.67
C ARG A 21 1.26 -10.56 -7.96
N PRO A 22 -0.09 -10.57 -7.94
CA PRO A 22 -0.88 -10.57 -9.17
C PRO A 22 -0.60 -9.33 -10.03
N LEU A 23 -0.65 -8.13 -9.45
CA LEU A 23 -0.33 -6.87 -10.14
C LEU A 23 1.09 -6.86 -10.71
N ALA A 24 2.06 -7.36 -9.94
CA ALA A 24 3.44 -7.46 -10.40
C ALA A 24 3.61 -8.37 -11.62
N ARG A 25 2.84 -9.47 -11.70
CA ARG A 25 2.85 -10.38 -12.87
C ARG A 25 2.29 -9.68 -14.11
N GLU A 26 1.19 -8.95 -13.99
CA GLU A 26 0.61 -8.20 -15.11
C GLU A 26 1.54 -7.08 -15.60
N LEU A 27 2.13 -6.30 -14.70
CA LEU A 27 3.13 -5.29 -15.07
C LEU A 27 4.38 -5.92 -15.72
N THR A 28 4.82 -7.08 -15.25
CA THR A 28 5.93 -7.82 -15.87
C THR A 28 5.56 -8.32 -17.26
N ALA A 29 4.34 -8.84 -17.44
CA ALA A 29 3.82 -9.25 -18.75
C ALA A 29 3.70 -8.08 -19.73
N ALA A 30 3.44 -6.86 -19.23
CA ALA A 30 3.47 -5.61 -19.99
C ALA A 30 4.89 -5.10 -20.32
N GLY A 31 5.94 -5.82 -19.91
CA GLY A 31 7.34 -5.49 -20.25
C GLY A 31 8.05 -4.58 -19.24
N HIS A 32 7.53 -4.45 -18.01
CA HIS A 32 8.22 -3.74 -16.94
C HIS A 32 9.13 -4.66 -16.12
N ARG A 33 10.13 -4.06 -15.45
CA ARG A 33 10.86 -4.75 -14.37
C ARG A 33 10.20 -4.39 -13.05
N VAL A 34 9.75 -5.37 -12.27
CA VAL A 34 8.96 -5.12 -11.06
C VAL A 34 9.60 -5.78 -9.84
N ALA A 35 9.73 -5.02 -8.75
CA ALA A 35 10.14 -5.50 -7.45
C ALA A 35 8.98 -5.38 -6.45
N VAL A 36 8.75 -6.44 -5.67
CA VAL A 36 7.80 -6.46 -4.55
C VAL A 36 8.51 -7.06 -3.34
N PRO A 37 9.31 -6.27 -2.60
CA PRO A 37 10.02 -6.78 -1.43
C PRO A 37 9.03 -7.22 -0.35
N ASP A 38 9.38 -8.27 0.39
CA ASP A 38 8.67 -8.65 1.61
C ASP A 38 9.16 -7.73 2.75
N LEU A 39 8.26 -6.88 3.24
CA LEU A 39 8.55 -5.87 4.25
C LEU A 39 7.94 -6.22 5.61
N ARG A 40 7.39 -7.44 5.79
CA ARG A 40 6.77 -7.84 7.06
C ARG A 40 7.71 -7.76 8.27
N ALA A 41 8.98 -8.12 8.10
CA ALA A 41 9.98 -8.02 9.16
C ALA A 41 10.20 -6.58 9.65
N THR A 42 9.87 -5.58 8.83
CA THR A 42 10.06 -4.16 9.18
C THR A 42 8.97 -3.60 10.11
N VAL A 43 7.87 -4.35 10.30
CA VAL A 43 6.70 -3.94 11.09
C VAL A 43 6.45 -4.84 12.31
N GLU A 44 7.42 -5.70 12.65
CA GLU A 44 7.36 -6.56 13.86
C GLU A 44 7.51 -5.76 15.16
N VAL A 45 8.14 -4.58 15.08
CA VAL A 45 8.32 -3.62 16.17
C VAL A 45 7.71 -2.30 15.73
N ALA A 46 6.90 -1.69 16.61
CA ALA A 46 6.25 -0.42 16.30
C ALA A 46 7.27 0.72 16.15
N GLN A 47 8.12 0.91 17.15
CA GLN A 47 9.05 2.03 17.19
C GLN A 47 9.90 2.13 15.91
N GLY A 48 9.72 3.21 15.15
CA GLY A 48 10.48 3.46 13.92
C GLY A 48 10.17 2.52 12.75
N TRP A 49 9.02 1.83 12.76
CA TRP A 49 8.65 0.88 11.70
C TRP A 49 8.67 1.53 10.31
N TRP A 50 8.25 2.79 10.19
CA TRP A 50 8.18 3.50 8.90
C TRP A 50 9.56 3.72 8.28
N ASP A 51 10.58 3.93 9.12
CA ASP A 51 11.97 4.14 8.70
C ASP A 51 12.61 2.80 8.32
N ALA A 52 12.36 1.74 9.10
CA ALA A 52 12.75 0.38 8.75
C ALA A 52 12.10 -0.08 7.44
N TYR A 53 10.80 0.20 7.26
CA TYR A 53 10.05 -0.08 6.04
C TYR A 53 10.65 0.66 4.84
N THR A 54 10.92 1.97 5.00
CA THR A 54 11.52 2.79 3.94
C THR A 54 12.88 2.25 3.50
N ARG A 55 13.76 1.91 4.44
CA ARG A 55 15.06 1.29 4.13
C ARG A 55 14.92 -0.08 3.47
N GLY A 56 13.99 -0.91 3.96
CA GLY A 56 13.72 -2.23 3.39
C GLY A 56 13.25 -2.14 1.94
N ALA A 57 12.34 -1.19 1.65
CA ALA A 57 11.86 -0.93 0.31
C ALA A 57 12.97 -0.41 -0.62
N ALA A 58 13.84 0.47 -0.11
CA ALA A 58 14.93 1.07 -0.87
C ALA A 58 16.19 0.18 -1.02
N ALA A 59 16.24 -0.98 -0.36
CA ALA A 59 17.41 -1.87 -0.40
C ALA A 59 17.77 -2.37 -1.81
N GLY A 60 16.79 -2.42 -2.71
CA GLY A 60 16.98 -2.79 -4.12
C GLY A 60 17.61 -1.70 -5.01
N GLY A 61 17.81 -0.49 -4.47
CA GLY A 61 18.36 0.64 -5.20
C GLY A 61 17.31 1.44 -5.99
N PRO A 62 17.75 2.33 -6.91
CA PRO A 62 16.86 3.26 -7.58
C PRO A 62 15.83 2.60 -8.50
N VAL A 63 14.61 3.18 -8.54
CA VAL A 63 13.54 2.76 -9.46
C VAL A 63 12.91 3.95 -10.18
N ASP A 64 12.23 3.69 -11.29
CA ASP A 64 11.53 4.73 -12.06
C ASP A 64 10.16 5.09 -11.46
N VAL A 65 9.43 4.07 -10.98
CA VAL A 65 8.08 4.22 -10.44
C VAL A 65 7.98 3.52 -9.09
N VAL A 66 7.37 4.18 -8.11
CA VAL A 66 6.97 3.54 -6.85
C VAL A 66 5.45 3.59 -6.71
N LEU A 67 4.88 2.46 -6.29
CA LEU A 67 3.45 2.29 -6.08
C LEU A 67 3.19 1.85 -4.64
N GLY A 68 2.32 2.56 -3.93
CA GLY A 68 1.86 2.22 -2.59
C GLY A 68 0.41 1.78 -2.61
N PHE A 69 0.13 0.63 -2.00
CA PHE A 69 -1.24 0.13 -1.84
C PHE A 69 -1.71 0.29 -0.39
N SER A 70 -2.96 0.70 -0.20
CA SER A 70 -3.62 0.71 1.11
C SER A 70 -2.83 1.54 2.15
N GLY A 71 -2.61 1.00 3.35
CA GLY A 71 -1.81 1.62 4.39
C GLY A 71 -0.35 1.93 4.03
N ALA A 72 0.22 1.40 2.94
CA ALA A 72 1.57 1.79 2.49
C ALA A 72 1.64 3.24 1.98
N GLY A 73 0.50 3.85 1.67
CA GLY A 73 0.45 5.23 1.18
C GLY A 73 1.09 6.26 2.12
N VAL A 74 1.07 6.02 3.45
CA VAL A 74 1.65 6.95 4.43
C VAL A 74 3.18 7.05 4.36
N VAL A 75 3.86 5.98 3.94
CA VAL A 75 5.33 5.94 3.81
C VAL A 75 5.81 6.25 2.39
N LEU A 76 4.90 6.33 1.42
CA LEU A 76 5.24 6.40 0.01
C LEU A 76 6.11 7.63 -0.35
N PRO A 77 5.91 8.83 0.23
CA PRO A 77 6.81 9.97 0.00
C PRO A 77 8.27 9.68 0.41
N SER A 78 8.47 9.03 1.56
CA SER A 78 9.79 8.65 2.07
C SER A 78 10.43 7.58 1.20
N VAL A 79 9.66 6.57 0.78
CA VAL A 79 10.14 5.54 -0.15
C VAL A 79 10.52 6.15 -1.50
N ALA A 80 9.65 7.00 -2.07
CA ALA A 80 9.88 7.67 -3.34
C ALA A 80 11.17 8.49 -3.34
N ALA A 81 11.42 9.25 -2.26
CA ALA A 81 12.65 10.00 -2.07
C ALA A 81 13.88 9.07 -1.94
N ALA A 82 13.78 7.98 -1.17
CA ALA A 82 14.89 7.05 -0.94
C ALA A 82 15.32 6.28 -2.20
N VAL A 83 14.38 5.95 -3.09
CA VAL A 83 14.66 5.24 -4.35
C VAL A 83 14.84 6.19 -5.55
N GLY A 84 14.70 7.50 -5.35
CA GLY A 84 14.79 8.48 -6.44
C GLY A 84 13.76 8.27 -7.54
N ALA A 85 12.54 7.86 -7.17
CA ALA A 85 11.45 7.61 -8.12
C ALA A 85 11.13 8.88 -8.94
N ARG A 86 10.67 8.69 -10.17
CA ARG A 86 10.23 9.80 -11.05
C ARG A 86 8.71 9.93 -11.09
N ARG A 87 8.01 8.82 -10.86
CA ARG A 87 6.55 8.75 -10.78
C ARG A 87 6.14 8.04 -9.49
N VAL A 88 5.10 8.54 -8.84
CA VAL A 88 4.57 7.99 -7.59
C VAL A 88 3.09 7.67 -7.75
N VAL A 89 2.69 6.45 -7.39
CA VAL A 89 1.32 5.97 -7.59
C VAL A 89 0.72 5.51 -6.28
N TRP A 90 -0.39 6.10 -5.88
CA TRP A 90 -1.25 5.57 -4.84
C TRP A 90 -2.30 4.67 -5.48
N VAL A 91 -2.45 3.44 -5.00
CA VAL A 91 -3.57 2.57 -5.38
C VAL A 91 -4.40 2.34 -4.14
N ASP A 92 -5.59 2.95 -4.11
CA ASP A 92 -6.56 2.80 -3.03
C ASP A 92 -5.88 2.90 -1.66
N ALA A 93 -5.14 3.99 -1.46
CA ALA A 93 -4.10 4.10 -0.45
C ALA A 93 -4.22 5.39 0.34
N VAL A 94 -3.76 5.37 1.59
CA VAL A 94 -3.83 6.54 2.47
C VAL A 94 -2.98 7.68 1.89
N VAL A 95 -3.58 8.86 1.72
CA VAL A 95 -2.87 10.07 1.36
C VAL A 95 -2.37 10.74 2.65
N PRO A 96 -1.04 10.82 2.88
CA PRO A 96 -0.52 11.41 4.10
C PRO A 96 -0.79 12.92 4.12
N VAL A 97 -0.68 13.55 5.30
CA VAL A 97 -0.74 15.02 5.43
C VAL A 97 0.26 15.68 4.47
N GLU A 98 -0.02 16.89 3.98
CA GLU A 98 0.87 17.54 3.01
C GLU A 98 2.27 17.83 3.61
N ARG A 99 2.33 18.18 4.90
CA ARG A 99 3.56 18.49 5.64
C ARG A 99 3.44 18.05 7.09
N GLY A 100 4.58 17.74 7.71
CA GLY A 100 4.64 17.30 9.11
C GLY A 100 4.61 15.78 9.21
N ALA A 101 3.74 15.23 10.05
CA ALA A 101 3.61 13.79 10.22
C ALA A 101 2.14 13.34 10.19
N THR A 102 1.93 12.17 9.62
CA THR A 102 0.61 11.52 9.56
C THR A 102 0.49 10.58 10.74
N LEU A 103 -0.60 10.73 11.49
CA LEU A 103 -1.01 9.75 12.49
C LEU A 103 -2.36 9.17 12.06
N PRO A 104 -2.59 7.86 12.19
CA PRO A 104 -3.90 7.25 11.93
C PRO A 104 -5.03 7.97 12.67
N SER A 105 -6.25 7.92 12.16
CA SER A 105 -7.38 8.56 12.84
C SER A 105 -7.63 7.90 14.21
N ALA A 106 -8.15 8.69 15.17
CA ALA A 106 -8.52 8.14 16.48
C ALA A 106 -9.58 7.02 16.36
N ASP A 107 -10.43 7.07 15.34
CA ASP A 107 -11.43 6.04 15.07
C ASP A 107 -10.78 4.73 14.62
N LEU A 108 -9.81 4.80 13.70
CA LEU A 108 -9.05 3.64 13.26
C LEU A 108 -8.27 3.02 14.44
N ARG A 109 -7.57 3.85 15.23
CA ARG A 109 -6.85 3.37 16.42
C ARG A 109 -7.79 2.67 17.41
N ARG A 110 -8.98 3.24 17.67
CA ARG A 110 -9.99 2.61 18.54
C ARG A 110 -10.52 1.30 17.97
N ALA A 111 -10.80 1.24 16.66
CA ALA A 111 -11.28 0.03 16.01
C ALA A 111 -10.25 -1.11 16.10
N VAL A 112 -9.00 -0.80 15.77
CA VAL A 112 -7.87 -1.76 15.86
C VAL A 112 -7.64 -2.21 17.30
N ALA A 113 -7.73 -1.31 18.28
CA ALA A 113 -7.60 -1.66 19.69
C ALA A 113 -8.69 -2.64 20.17
N GLY A 114 -9.91 -2.54 19.64
CA GLY A 114 -10.98 -3.50 19.95
C GLY A 114 -10.71 -4.92 19.44
N LEU A 115 -9.95 -5.05 18.34
CA LEU A 115 -9.56 -6.33 17.75
C LEU A 115 -8.38 -6.98 18.46
N ALA A 116 -7.52 -6.18 19.10
CA ALA A 116 -6.26 -6.65 19.64
C ALA A 116 -6.42 -7.65 20.79
N ARG A 117 -5.55 -8.66 20.83
CA ARG A 117 -5.42 -9.63 21.92
C ARG A 117 -3.94 -9.79 22.27
N ASP A 118 -3.64 -9.84 23.56
CA ASP A 118 -2.27 -9.98 24.08
C ASP A 118 -1.28 -8.94 23.50
N GLY A 119 -1.73 -7.68 23.36
CA GLY A 119 -0.93 -6.58 22.81
C GLY A 119 -0.68 -6.66 21.31
N ARG A 120 -1.39 -7.52 20.58
CA ARG A 120 -1.25 -7.70 19.15
C ARG A 120 -2.54 -7.53 18.39
N ILE A 121 -2.44 -6.89 17.24
CA ILE A 121 -3.50 -6.81 16.24
C ILE A 121 -3.53 -8.15 15.51
N PRO A 122 -4.69 -8.82 15.39
CA PRO A 122 -4.79 -10.07 14.67
C PRO A 122 -4.56 -9.84 13.16
N PRO A 123 -4.13 -10.86 12.40
CA PRO A 123 -3.89 -10.71 10.97
C PRO A 123 -5.06 -10.13 10.22
N TRP A 124 -4.75 -9.21 9.28
CA TRP A 124 -5.56 -8.75 8.13
C TRP A 124 -6.82 -9.59 8.03
N PRO A 125 -6.78 -10.75 7.33
CA PRO A 125 -7.90 -11.65 6.97
C PRO A 125 -8.75 -12.30 8.07
N THR A 126 -8.52 -12.01 9.36
CA THR A 126 -9.35 -12.50 10.49
C THR A 126 -10.31 -11.49 11.20
N TRP A 127 -10.32 -10.20 10.85
CA TRP A 127 -11.09 -9.11 11.49
C TRP A 127 -12.63 -9.21 11.37
N TRP A 128 -13.12 -9.75 10.26
CA TRP A 128 -14.48 -10.11 9.90
C TRP A 128 -14.68 -11.63 9.83
N GLY A 129 -15.94 -12.05 9.68
CA GLY A 129 -16.33 -13.45 9.71
C GLY A 129 -15.66 -14.33 8.64
N PRO A 130 -15.73 -15.66 8.80
CA PRO A 130 -14.96 -16.63 7.99
C PRO A 130 -15.23 -16.53 6.48
N ASP A 131 -16.42 -16.10 6.09
CA ASP A 131 -16.83 -16.02 4.68
C ASP A 131 -16.48 -14.67 4.02
N ALA A 132 -16.16 -13.64 4.79
CA ALA A 132 -15.98 -12.29 4.26
C ALA A 132 -14.77 -12.18 3.32
N MET A 133 -13.72 -12.95 3.60
CA MET A 133 -12.57 -13.02 2.70
C MET A 133 -12.86 -13.77 1.40
N ALA A 134 -13.87 -14.66 1.37
CA ALA A 134 -14.29 -15.32 0.14
C ALA A 134 -14.98 -14.34 -0.82
N ASP A 135 -15.69 -13.35 -0.29
CA ASP A 135 -16.27 -12.27 -1.11
C ASP A 135 -15.19 -11.30 -1.60
N LEU A 136 -14.23 -10.93 -0.73
CA LEU A 136 -13.15 -10.01 -1.10
C LEU A 136 -12.11 -10.63 -2.04
N VAL A 137 -11.80 -11.91 -1.87
CA VAL A 137 -10.84 -12.64 -2.69
C VAL A 137 -11.47 -13.98 -3.09
N PRO A 138 -12.25 -14.04 -4.18
CA PRO A 138 -12.99 -15.25 -4.58
C PRO A 138 -12.11 -16.46 -4.87
N ASP A 139 -10.95 -16.24 -5.50
CA ASP A 139 -9.98 -17.31 -5.76
C ASP A 139 -9.45 -17.91 -4.43
N PRO A 140 -9.74 -19.20 -4.15
CA PRO A 140 -9.33 -19.84 -2.90
C PRO A 140 -7.82 -19.96 -2.75
N GLN A 141 -7.07 -20.09 -3.84
CA GLN A 141 -5.61 -20.19 -3.77
C GLN A 141 -5.01 -18.82 -3.42
N LEU A 142 -5.40 -17.76 -4.13
CA LEU A 142 -4.94 -16.41 -3.83
C LEU A 142 -5.33 -15.99 -2.41
N ARG A 143 -6.56 -16.31 -1.99
CA ARG A 143 -7.04 -16.06 -0.62
C ARG A 143 -6.19 -16.78 0.43
N ALA A 144 -5.83 -18.04 0.18
CA ALA A 144 -4.97 -18.81 1.07
C ALA A 144 -3.54 -18.21 1.15
N GLU A 145 -2.97 -17.78 0.03
CA GLU A 145 -1.65 -17.13 -0.02
C GLU A 145 -1.63 -15.81 0.77
N ILE A 146 -2.62 -14.93 0.55
CA ILE A 146 -2.75 -13.67 1.28
C ILE A 146 -2.93 -13.93 2.79
N SER A 147 -3.77 -14.91 3.15
CA SER A 147 -4.06 -15.22 4.55
C SER A 147 -2.88 -15.85 5.29
N ALA A 148 -2.13 -16.73 4.62
CA ALA A 148 -0.96 -17.39 5.22
C ALA A 148 0.18 -16.41 5.50
N GLU A 149 0.31 -15.34 4.71
CA GLU A 149 1.38 -14.37 4.87
C GLU A 149 1.01 -13.15 5.71
N ALA A 150 -0.28 -12.90 5.97
CA ALA A 150 -0.75 -11.73 6.70
C ALA A 150 -0.17 -11.70 8.14
N PRO A 151 0.56 -10.63 8.52
CA PRO A 151 1.19 -10.54 9.82
C PRO A 151 0.17 -10.22 10.92
N SER A 152 0.42 -10.73 12.12
CA SER A 152 -0.07 -10.08 13.34
C SER A 152 0.87 -8.92 13.68
N LEU A 153 0.35 -7.77 14.10
CA LEU A 153 1.14 -6.56 14.32
C LEU A 153 1.14 -6.12 15.79
N PRO A 154 2.17 -5.39 16.27
CA PRO A 154 2.12 -4.73 17.56
C PRO A 154 0.93 -3.76 17.64
N LEU A 155 0.23 -3.72 18.79
CA LEU A 155 -0.91 -2.82 18.99
C LEU A 155 -0.54 -1.34 18.84
N ASP A 156 0.67 -0.99 19.26
CA ASP A 156 1.25 0.36 19.25
C ASP A 156 1.80 0.77 17.87
N LEU A 157 1.74 -0.09 16.85
CA LEU A 157 2.21 0.25 15.50
C LEU A 157 1.56 1.54 14.95
N TYR A 158 0.27 1.73 15.25
CA TYR A 158 -0.51 2.90 14.80
C TYR A 158 -0.43 4.11 15.74
N ASP A 159 0.36 4.02 16.81
CA ASP A 159 0.68 5.16 17.68
C ASP A 159 1.92 5.93 17.18
N GLU A 160 2.68 5.35 16.25
CA GLU A 160 3.84 6.00 15.62
C GLU A 160 3.41 7.00 14.55
N GLU A 161 3.90 8.23 14.68
CA GLU A 161 3.75 9.27 13.67
C GLU A 161 4.69 9.01 12.48
N VAL A 162 4.13 9.04 11.26
CA VAL A 162 4.90 8.84 10.04
C VAL A 162 5.23 10.20 9.41
N PRO A 163 6.49 10.65 9.41
CA PRO A 163 6.86 11.94 8.87
C PRO A 163 6.78 11.96 7.34
N VAL A 164 6.34 13.09 6.80
CA VAL A 164 6.39 13.40 5.38
C VAL A 164 7.65 14.25 5.13
N PRO A 165 8.56 13.82 4.25
CA PRO A 165 9.77 14.56 3.98
C PRO A 165 9.46 15.91 3.33
N ASP A 166 10.25 16.95 3.64
CA ASP A 166 10.10 18.29 3.08
C ASP A 166 10.16 18.32 1.54
N ARG A 167 10.84 17.33 0.95
CA ARG A 167 10.99 17.13 -0.49
C ARG A 167 10.88 15.65 -0.82
N TRP A 168 10.06 15.34 -1.81
CA TRP A 168 9.97 14.04 -2.46
C TRP A 168 9.53 14.27 -3.92
N PRO A 169 9.59 13.24 -4.79
CA PRO A 169 9.23 13.37 -6.20
C PRO A 169 7.71 13.53 -6.40
N ASP A 170 7.20 14.73 -6.19
CA ASP A 170 5.77 15.08 -6.21
C ASP A 170 5.29 15.67 -7.55
N ALA A 171 6.14 15.69 -8.56
CA ALA A 171 5.84 16.28 -9.88
C ALA A 171 4.99 15.39 -10.80
N ASP A 172 5.04 14.06 -10.62
CA ASP A 172 4.26 13.08 -11.37
C ASP A 172 3.64 12.08 -10.40
N VAL A 173 2.42 12.40 -9.97
CA VAL A 173 1.65 11.62 -8.99
C VAL A 173 0.36 11.15 -9.64
N THR A 174 -0.03 9.91 -9.40
CA THR A 174 -1.34 9.37 -9.81
C THR A 174 -2.01 8.71 -8.62
N TYR A 175 -3.31 8.92 -8.46
CA TYR A 175 -4.13 8.18 -7.52
C TYR A 175 -5.08 7.26 -8.30
N VAL A 176 -5.03 5.96 -8.03
CA VAL A 176 -5.94 4.95 -8.57
C VAL A 176 -6.98 4.64 -7.51
N HIS A 177 -8.23 5.07 -7.78
CA HIS A 177 -9.37 4.90 -6.90
C HIS A 177 -10.13 3.62 -7.26
N LEU A 178 -10.05 2.60 -6.40
CA LEU A 178 -10.68 1.30 -6.64
C LEU A 178 -11.98 1.16 -5.86
N SER A 179 -12.06 1.66 -4.63
CA SER A 179 -13.18 1.33 -3.75
C SER A 179 -13.69 2.48 -2.88
N PRO A 180 -14.96 2.42 -2.42
CA PRO A 180 -15.55 3.48 -1.60
C PRO A 180 -14.86 3.68 -0.25
N ALA A 181 -14.11 2.67 0.22
CA ALA A 181 -13.36 2.76 1.47
C ALA A 181 -12.29 3.87 1.44
N TYR A 182 -11.88 4.30 0.25
CA TYR A 182 -10.84 5.30 0.02
C TYR A 182 -11.36 6.56 -0.69
N ASP A 183 -12.69 6.80 -0.70
CA ASP A 183 -13.30 8.01 -1.30
C ASP A 183 -12.62 9.29 -0.79
N ARG A 184 -12.38 9.39 0.53
CA ARG A 184 -11.77 10.58 1.15
C ARG A 184 -10.34 10.82 0.71
N ASP A 185 -9.57 9.75 0.52
CA ASP A 185 -8.19 9.81 0.05
C ASP A 185 -8.15 10.19 -1.43
N ALA A 186 -9.06 9.65 -2.25
CA ALA A 186 -9.22 10.04 -3.65
C ALA A 186 -9.63 11.52 -3.79
N GLU A 187 -10.58 12.00 -2.97
CA GLU A 187 -10.97 13.41 -2.91
C GLU A 187 -9.80 14.31 -2.49
N GLU A 188 -8.98 13.86 -1.53
CA GLU A 188 -7.78 14.59 -1.10
C GLU A 188 -6.74 14.67 -2.22
N ALA A 189 -6.48 13.56 -2.92
CA ALA A 189 -5.62 13.55 -4.10
C ALA A 189 -6.12 14.54 -5.17
N ALA A 190 -7.43 14.56 -5.45
CA ALA A 190 -8.03 15.50 -6.38
C ALA A 190 -7.87 16.96 -5.91
N ARG A 191 -8.06 17.25 -4.61
CA ARG A 191 -7.83 18.59 -4.03
C ARG A 191 -6.39 19.06 -4.17
N ARG A 192 -5.43 18.14 -4.14
CA ARG A 192 -4.00 18.41 -4.41
C ARG A 192 -3.68 18.61 -5.89
N GLY A 193 -4.66 18.43 -6.77
CA GLY A 193 -4.48 18.50 -8.22
C GLY A 193 -3.84 17.26 -8.83
N TRP A 194 -3.78 16.14 -8.10
CA TRP A 194 -3.28 14.88 -8.64
C TRP A 194 -4.32 14.26 -9.58
N PRO A 195 -3.91 13.71 -10.74
CA PRO A 195 -4.75 12.81 -11.53
C PRO A 195 -5.33 11.70 -10.67
N VAL A 196 -6.66 11.60 -10.65
CA VAL A 196 -7.41 10.49 -10.06
C VAL A 196 -8.03 9.68 -11.20
N VAL A 197 -7.72 8.38 -11.23
CA VAL A 197 -8.23 7.43 -12.21
C VAL A 197 -8.98 6.30 -11.50
N GLY A 198 -9.88 5.62 -12.20
CA GLY A 198 -10.83 4.68 -11.58
C GLY A 198 -12.06 5.41 -11.02
N ASP A 199 -13.15 4.67 -10.83
CA ASP A 199 -14.45 5.22 -10.44
C ASP A 199 -14.84 4.93 -8.98
N GLY A 200 -14.00 4.19 -8.24
CA GLY A 200 -14.27 3.81 -6.86
C GLY A 200 -15.42 2.80 -6.69
N ALA A 201 -15.91 2.18 -7.77
CA ALA A 201 -17.06 1.28 -7.70
C ALA A 201 -16.70 -0.20 -7.45
N GLY A 202 -15.40 -0.51 -7.39
CA GLY A 202 -14.87 -1.85 -7.17
C GLY A 202 -14.59 -2.17 -5.70
N LEU A 203 -13.71 -3.14 -5.50
CA LEU A 203 -13.24 -3.59 -4.20
C LEU A 203 -11.79 -3.16 -3.97
N HIS A 204 -11.46 -2.93 -2.70
CA HIS A 204 -10.09 -2.63 -2.30
C HIS A 204 -9.11 -3.74 -2.73
N THR A 205 -9.58 -4.99 -2.78
CA THR A 205 -8.82 -6.17 -3.19
C THR A 205 -8.68 -6.34 -4.70
N ASP A 206 -9.28 -5.47 -5.53
CA ASP A 206 -9.14 -5.51 -7.00
C ASP A 206 -7.70 -5.33 -7.46
N VAL A 207 -6.83 -4.74 -6.62
CA VAL A 207 -5.37 -4.77 -6.81
C VAL A 207 -4.81 -6.18 -7.01
N ALA A 208 -5.45 -7.19 -6.42
CA ALA A 208 -5.06 -8.59 -6.47
C ALA A 208 -6.03 -9.43 -7.32
N THR A 209 -7.33 -9.12 -7.32
CA THR A 209 -8.38 -9.91 -7.98
C THR A 209 -8.66 -9.49 -9.41
N ASP A 210 -8.39 -8.23 -9.78
CA ASP A 210 -8.45 -7.74 -11.17
C ASP A 210 -7.22 -6.87 -11.50
N PRO A 211 -6.01 -7.47 -11.46
CA PRO A 211 -4.78 -6.72 -11.71
C PRO A 211 -4.68 -6.18 -13.14
N GLY A 212 -5.38 -6.79 -14.10
CA GLY A 212 -5.42 -6.32 -15.49
C GLY A 212 -6.14 -4.97 -15.62
N GLN A 213 -7.29 -4.82 -14.96
CA GLN A 213 -8.00 -3.54 -14.89
C GLN A 213 -7.15 -2.47 -14.19
N VAL A 214 -6.42 -2.84 -13.13
CA VAL A 214 -5.52 -1.91 -12.44
C VAL A 214 -4.38 -1.47 -13.35
N VAL A 215 -3.74 -2.37 -14.10
CA VAL A 215 -2.71 -2.00 -15.08
C VAL A 215 -3.26 -1.07 -16.16
N ALA A 216 -4.49 -1.27 -16.62
CA ALA A 216 -5.12 -0.38 -17.60
C ALA A 216 -5.30 1.05 -17.08
N LEU A 217 -5.49 1.24 -15.77
CA LEU A 217 -5.55 2.55 -15.13
C LEU A 217 -4.18 3.22 -14.96
N LEU A 218 -3.07 2.46 -15.05
CA LEU A 218 -1.71 2.98 -14.89
C LEU A 218 -1.07 3.50 -16.20
N ALA A 219 -1.72 3.20 -17.33
CA ALA A 219 -1.27 3.47 -18.69
C ALA A 219 -1.17 4.97 -19.03
#